data_AF-D6R9R1-F1
#
_entry.id   AF-D6R9R1-F1
#
_cell.length_a   1.000
_cell.length_b   1.000
_cell.length_c   1.000
_cell.angle_alpha   90.00
_cell.angle_beta   90.00
_cell.angle_gamma   90.00
#
_symmetry.space_group_name_H-M   'P 1'
#
loop_
_entity.id
_entity.type
_entity.pdbx_description
1 polymer ?
#
loop_
_entity_poly.entity_id
_entity_poly.type
_entity_poly.pdbx_seq_one_letter_code
_entity_poly.pdbx_strand_id
1 'polypeptide(L)'
;MWAVLRLALRPCARASPAGPRAYHGDSVASLGTQPDLGSALYQENYKQMKALVNQLHERVEHIKLGGGEKARALHISRGKLLPRERIDNLIDPGSPFLELSQFAGYQLYDNEEVPGGGIITGIGRVSGVECMIIANDATVKGGAYYPVTVKKQLRAQEIAMQNRLPCIYLVDSGGAYLPRQADVFPDRDHFGRTFYNQAIMSSKNIAQVKAATGEEVSAEDLGGADLHCRKSGVSDHWALDDHHALHLTRKVVRNLNYQKKLDVTIEPSEEPLFPADELYGIVGANLKRSFDVREVIARIVDGSRFTEFKAFYGDTLVTGIKPLEKHKT
;
A
#
# COMPACT_ATOMS: atom_id res chain seq x y z
N MET A 1 -2.62 -66.91 -34.38
CA MET A 1 -2.86 -67.21 -32.95
C MET A 1 -2.15 -66.22 -32.01
N TRP A 2 -2.08 -64.92 -32.34
CA TRP A 2 -1.45 -63.89 -31.48
C TRP A 2 -2.18 -62.52 -31.53
N ALA A 3 -3.43 -62.48 -32.01
CA ALA A 3 -4.21 -61.24 -32.18
C ALA A 3 -5.42 -61.12 -31.24
N VAL A 4 -5.67 -62.09 -30.35
CA VAL A 4 -6.87 -62.12 -29.48
C VAL A 4 -6.53 -61.90 -28.00
N LEU A 5 -5.27 -61.62 -27.66
CA LEU A 5 -4.82 -61.45 -26.26
C LEU A 5 -4.39 -60.00 -25.91
N ARG A 6 -4.98 -58.99 -26.57
CA ARG A 6 -4.77 -57.56 -26.24
C ARG A 6 -6.05 -56.78 -25.94
N LEU A 7 -7.17 -57.47 -25.74
CA LEU A 7 -8.47 -56.85 -25.42
C LEU A 7 -8.99 -57.19 -24.02
N ALA A 8 -8.10 -57.49 -23.07
CA ALA A 8 -8.48 -57.90 -21.70
C ALA A 8 -7.79 -57.11 -20.57
N LEU A 9 -7.35 -55.87 -20.84
CA LEU A 9 -6.88 -54.95 -19.81
C LEU A 9 -7.52 -53.59 -20.03
N ARG A 10 -8.76 -53.43 -19.57
CA ARG A 10 -9.33 -52.09 -19.32
C ARG A 10 -8.53 -51.48 -18.16
N PRO A 11 -7.99 -50.26 -18.28
CA PRO A 11 -7.46 -49.58 -17.12
C PRO A 11 -8.62 -49.38 -16.15
N CYS A 12 -8.52 -49.97 -14.97
CA CYS A 12 -9.45 -49.74 -13.89
C CYS A 12 -9.39 -48.24 -13.58
N ALA A 13 -10.48 -47.52 -13.88
CA ALA A 13 -10.59 -46.12 -13.52
C ALA A 13 -10.41 -46.04 -12.00
N ARG A 14 -9.35 -45.38 -11.53
CA ARG A 14 -9.24 -45.05 -10.11
C ARG A 14 -10.49 -44.27 -9.77
N ALA A 15 -11.29 -44.81 -8.85
CA ALA A 15 -12.39 -44.07 -8.25
C ALA A 15 -11.82 -42.74 -7.76
N SER A 16 -12.45 -41.63 -8.16
CA SER A 16 -12.18 -40.34 -7.56
C SER A 16 -12.26 -40.51 -6.04
N PRO A 17 -11.28 -40.01 -5.26
CA PRO A 17 -11.39 -40.07 -3.82
C PRO A 17 -12.74 -39.44 -3.46
N ALA A 18 -13.53 -40.14 -2.65
CA ALA A 18 -14.75 -39.57 -2.11
C ALA A 18 -14.38 -38.22 -1.50
N GLY A 19 -15.03 -37.15 -1.97
CA GLY A 19 -14.82 -35.82 -1.40
C GLY A 19 -14.97 -35.90 0.12
N PRO A 20 -14.24 -35.07 0.89
CA PRO A 20 -14.36 -35.07 2.34
C PRO A 20 -15.84 -35.00 2.70
N ARG A 21 -16.30 -35.91 3.56
CA ARG A 21 -17.66 -35.86 4.11
C ARG A 21 -17.78 -34.53 4.84
N ALA A 22 -18.50 -33.58 4.25
CA ALA A 22 -18.88 -32.35 4.94
C ALA A 22 -19.67 -32.75 6.19
N TYR A 23 -19.16 -32.42 7.36
CA TYR A 23 -19.90 -32.50 8.61
C TYR A 23 -21.05 -31.49 8.54
N HIS A 24 -22.22 -31.83 9.08
CA HIS A 24 -23.40 -30.96 9.00
C HIS A 24 -23.20 -29.59 9.70
N GLY A 25 -22.15 -29.46 10.52
CA GLY A 25 -21.68 -28.22 11.15
C GLY A 25 -20.46 -27.56 10.48
N ASP A 26 -20.00 -28.03 9.32
CA ASP A 26 -18.91 -27.42 8.54
C ASP A 26 -19.35 -26.16 7.78
N SER A 27 -20.65 -25.83 7.78
CA SER A 27 -21.07 -24.47 7.45
C SER A 27 -20.54 -23.56 8.55
N VAL A 28 -19.38 -22.95 8.31
CA VAL A 28 -18.84 -21.90 9.19
C VAL A 28 -19.98 -20.92 9.48
N ALA A 29 -20.30 -20.74 10.76
CA ALA A 29 -21.39 -19.85 11.15
C ALA A 29 -21.13 -18.46 10.57
N SER A 30 -22.11 -17.93 9.84
CA SER A 30 -22.07 -16.52 9.43
C SER A 30 -22.30 -15.65 10.67
N LEU A 31 -21.45 -14.66 10.85
CA LEU A 31 -21.62 -13.62 11.87
C LEU A 31 -22.47 -12.48 11.32
N GLY A 32 -23.01 -11.69 12.25
CA GLY A 32 -23.63 -10.40 11.98
C GLY A 32 -25.14 -10.49 11.79
N THR A 33 -25.77 -9.34 11.96
CA THR A 33 -27.20 -9.15 11.81
C THR A 33 -27.47 -7.89 10.97
N GLN A 34 -28.70 -7.80 10.45
CA GLN A 34 -29.12 -6.56 9.80
C GLN A 34 -29.51 -5.55 10.89
N PRO A 35 -28.87 -4.37 10.94
CA PRO A 35 -29.18 -3.38 11.96
C PRO A 35 -30.58 -2.80 11.75
N ASP A 36 -31.23 -2.38 12.84
CA ASP A 36 -32.45 -1.59 12.73
C ASP A 36 -32.13 -0.18 12.23
N LEU A 37 -32.21 -0.03 10.91
CA LEU A 37 -32.00 1.24 10.21
C LEU A 37 -33.01 2.31 10.65
N GLY A 38 -34.17 1.95 11.18
CA GLY A 38 -35.16 2.90 11.69
C GLY A 38 -34.85 3.43 13.08
N SER A 39 -33.94 2.78 13.82
CA SER A 39 -33.63 3.17 15.18
C SER A 39 -32.99 4.56 15.25
N ALA A 40 -33.46 5.37 16.20
CA ALA A 40 -32.91 6.71 16.43
C ALA A 40 -31.40 6.66 16.75
N LEU A 41 -30.96 5.60 17.44
CA LEU A 41 -29.57 5.36 17.78
C LEU A 41 -28.71 5.15 16.52
N TYR A 42 -29.11 4.25 15.62
CA TYR A 42 -28.38 3.97 14.39
C TYR A 42 -28.29 5.23 13.51
N GLN A 43 -29.40 5.94 13.36
CA GLN A 43 -29.46 7.17 12.55
C GLN A 43 -28.56 8.28 13.11
N GLU A 44 -28.53 8.45 14.45
CA GLU A 44 -27.61 9.39 15.10
C GLU A 44 -26.14 9.00 14.85
N ASN A 45 -25.80 7.73 15.10
CA ASN A 45 -24.44 7.20 14.91
C ASN A 45 -23.97 7.38 13.46
N TYR A 46 -24.81 6.98 12.51
CA TYR A 46 -24.52 7.05 11.08
C TYR A 46 -24.26 8.50 10.66
N LYS A 47 -25.14 9.43 11.06
CA LYS A 47 -24.99 10.85 10.74
C LYS A 47 -23.68 11.44 11.29
N GLN A 48 -23.33 11.14 12.53
CA GLN A 48 -22.13 11.66 13.17
C GLN A 48 -20.86 11.07 12.56
N MET A 49 -20.81 9.75 12.37
CA MET A 49 -19.64 9.09 11.76
C MET A 49 -19.45 9.55 10.31
N LYS A 50 -20.53 9.64 9.53
CA LYS A 50 -20.47 10.14 8.14
C LYS A 50 -19.92 11.57 8.07
N ALA A 51 -20.28 12.44 9.03
CA ALA A 51 -19.71 13.78 9.10
C ALA A 51 -18.19 13.75 9.35
N LEU A 52 -17.70 12.89 10.25
CA LEU A 52 -16.27 12.74 10.50
C LEU A 52 -15.51 12.17 9.29
N VAL A 53 -16.09 11.18 8.60
CA VAL A 53 -15.52 10.61 7.37
C VAL A 53 -15.47 11.65 6.25
N ASN A 54 -16.50 12.47 6.10
CA ASN A 54 -16.48 13.58 5.13
C ASN A 54 -15.36 14.58 5.45
N GLN A 55 -15.21 14.98 6.72
CA GLN A 55 -14.10 15.85 7.12
C GLN A 55 -12.73 15.21 6.90
N LEU A 56 -12.62 13.89 7.08
CA LEU A 56 -11.40 13.15 6.74
C LEU A 56 -11.10 13.28 5.24
N HIS A 57 -12.09 13.02 4.38
CA HIS A 57 -11.93 13.14 2.92
C HIS A 57 -11.57 14.56 2.49
N GLU A 58 -12.25 15.58 3.01
CA GLU A 58 -11.94 16.99 2.71
C GLU A 58 -10.48 17.34 3.06
N ARG A 59 -10.00 16.89 4.23
CA ARG A 59 -8.60 17.10 4.64
C ARG A 59 -7.62 16.32 3.77
N VAL A 60 -7.96 15.10 3.36
CA VAL A 60 -7.14 14.32 2.43
C VAL A 60 -7.04 15.03 1.07
N GLU A 61 -8.13 15.57 0.54
CA GLU A 61 -8.10 16.32 -0.72
C GLU A 61 -7.24 17.57 -0.61
N HIS A 62 -7.28 18.28 0.52
CA HIS A 62 -6.35 19.39 0.78
C HIS A 62 -4.89 18.93 0.81
N ILE A 63 -4.58 17.83 1.51
CA ILE A 63 -3.23 17.26 1.56
C ILE A 63 -2.73 16.84 0.17
N LYS A 64 -3.61 16.33 -0.69
CA LYS A 64 -3.26 15.94 -2.07
C LYS A 64 -2.81 17.12 -2.93
N LEU A 65 -3.08 18.36 -2.53
CA LEU A 65 -2.58 19.56 -3.22
C LEU A 65 -1.07 19.80 -3.02
N GLY A 66 -0.39 19.04 -2.16
CA GLY A 66 1.05 19.19 -1.93
C GLY A 66 1.39 20.61 -1.46
N GLY A 67 2.37 21.26 -2.09
CA GLY A 67 2.76 22.64 -1.78
C GLY A 67 1.79 23.74 -2.20
N GLY A 68 0.56 23.39 -2.60
CA GLY A 68 -0.47 24.30 -3.07
C GLY A 68 -0.36 24.63 -4.57
N GLU A 69 -1.37 25.32 -5.09
CA GLU A 69 -1.55 25.55 -6.53
C GLU A 69 -0.37 26.27 -7.18
N LYS A 70 0.18 27.30 -6.53
CA LYS A 70 1.31 28.07 -7.04
C LYS A 70 2.56 27.20 -7.20
N ALA A 71 2.86 26.35 -6.22
CA ALA A 71 4.02 25.45 -6.27
C ALA A 71 3.84 24.36 -7.34
N ARG A 72 2.62 23.82 -7.45
CA ARG A 72 2.26 22.85 -8.50
C ARG A 72 2.38 23.45 -9.90
N ALA A 73 1.86 24.65 -10.12
CA ALA A 73 1.96 25.34 -11.41
C ALA A 73 3.42 25.60 -11.81
N LEU A 74 4.26 26.02 -10.85
CA LEU A 74 5.69 26.18 -11.08
C LEU A 74 6.36 24.85 -11.43
N HIS A 75 6.03 23.76 -10.72
CA HIS A 75 6.56 22.43 -11.00
C HIS A 75 6.19 21.96 -12.42
N ILE A 76 4.93 22.11 -12.81
CA ILE A 76 4.43 21.75 -14.15
C ILE A 76 5.07 22.61 -15.24
N SER A 77 5.28 23.91 -15.00
CA SER A 77 5.92 24.81 -15.96
C SER A 77 7.36 24.41 -16.33
N ARG A 78 8.00 23.57 -15.51
CA ARG A 78 9.32 22.98 -15.77
C ARG A 78 9.24 21.66 -16.55
N GLY A 79 8.06 21.30 -17.07
CA GLY A 79 7.85 20.06 -17.83
C GLY A 79 7.87 18.79 -16.99
N LYS A 80 7.71 18.90 -15.66
CA LYS A 80 7.76 17.77 -14.72
C LYS A 80 6.35 17.30 -14.36
N LEU A 81 6.17 15.98 -14.24
CA LEU A 81 4.93 15.40 -13.72
C LEU A 81 4.83 15.64 -12.20
N LEU A 82 3.61 15.86 -11.70
CA LEU A 82 3.38 15.88 -10.26
C LEU A 82 3.64 14.48 -9.66
N PRO A 83 4.02 14.38 -8.37
CA PRO A 83 4.39 13.09 -7.79
C PRO A 83 3.24 12.07 -7.78
N ARG A 84 1.98 12.50 -7.61
CA ARG A 84 0.81 11.62 -7.74
C ARG A 84 0.58 11.15 -9.18
N GLU A 85 0.73 12.05 -10.14
CA GLU A 85 0.66 11.70 -11.57
C GLU A 85 1.76 10.70 -11.94
N ARG A 86 2.97 10.83 -11.37
CA ARG A 86 4.04 9.85 -11.57
C ARG A 86 3.67 8.48 -11.02
N ILE A 87 3.03 8.41 -9.85
CA ILE A 87 2.54 7.14 -9.28
C ILE A 87 1.46 6.55 -10.20
N ASP A 88 0.48 7.34 -10.61
CA ASP A 88 -0.62 6.89 -11.48
C ASP A 88 -0.12 6.37 -12.84
N ASN A 89 0.92 6.99 -13.40
CA ASN A 89 1.57 6.53 -14.64
C ASN A 89 2.52 5.34 -14.43
N LEU A 90 2.96 5.09 -13.19
CA LEU A 90 3.85 3.98 -12.85
C LEU A 90 3.09 2.68 -12.61
N ILE A 91 1.97 2.75 -11.87
CA ILE A 91 1.19 1.57 -11.49
C ILE A 91 0.45 0.96 -12.68
N ASP A 92 0.04 -0.29 -12.55
CA ASP A 92 -0.72 -0.99 -13.58
C ASP A 92 -2.12 -0.35 -13.74
N PRO A 93 -2.61 -0.18 -14.98
CA PRO A 93 -3.93 0.41 -15.21
C PRO A 93 -5.03 -0.31 -14.44
N GLY A 94 -5.83 0.46 -13.68
CA GLY A 94 -6.92 -0.06 -12.85
C GLY A 94 -6.47 -0.74 -11.55
N SER A 95 -5.17 -0.84 -11.28
CA SER A 95 -4.68 -1.37 -10.01
C SER A 95 -4.86 -0.36 -8.87
N PRO A 96 -5.17 -0.81 -7.65
CA PRO A 96 -5.28 0.09 -6.50
C PRO A 96 -3.91 0.58 -6.03
N PHE A 97 -3.90 1.73 -5.37
CA PHE A 97 -2.75 2.24 -4.64
C PHE A 97 -3.12 2.41 -3.16
N LEU A 98 -2.47 1.62 -2.29
CA LEU A 98 -2.63 1.73 -0.85
C LEU A 98 -1.65 2.77 -0.32
N GLU A 99 -2.10 4.02 -0.24
CA GLU A 99 -1.30 5.11 0.30
C GLU A 99 -1.14 5.00 1.83
N LEU A 100 0.07 5.26 2.32
CA LEU A 100 0.44 5.19 3.73
C LEU A 100 0.63 6.59 4.32
N SER A 101 0.09 6.78 5.53
CA SER A 101 0.35 7.97 6.35
C SER A 101 0.08 9.29 5.61
N GLN A 102 -1.11 9.42 5.00
CA GLN A 102 -1.54 10.64 4.30
C GLN A 102 -1.42 11.89 5.17
N PHE A 103 -1.75 11.78 6.47
CA PHE A 103 -1.69 12.88 7.43
C PHE A 103 -0.30 13.15 8.03
N ALA A 104 0.76 12.54 7.50
CA ALA A 104 2.10 12.88 7.96
C ALA A 104 2.36 14.39 7.83
N GLY A 105 2.89 15.01 8.88
CA GLY A 105 3.14 16.45 8.94
C GLY A 105 1.91 17.32 9.24
N TYR A 106 0.70 16.76 9.26
CA TYR A 106 -0.53 17.53 9.53
C TYR A 106 -0.49 18.14 10.94
N GLN A 107 -0.51 19.48 11.00
CA GLN A 107 -0.45 20.27 12.24
C GLN A 107 0.75 19.93 13.15
N LEU A 108 1.84 19.40 12.56
CA LEU A 108 3.01 18.97 13.33
C LEU A 108 4.06 20.09 13.49
N TYR A 109 4.12 21.01 12.54
CA TYR A 109 5.06 22.12 12.55
C TYR A 109 4.29 23.44 12.64
N ASP A 110 4.49 24.19 13.72
CA ASP A 110 3.63 25.30 14.16
C ASP A 110 3.12 26.21 13.03
N ASN A 111 4.05 26.82 12.28
CA ASN A 111 3.74 27.78 11.21
C ASN A 111 4.09 27.25 9.82
N GLU A 112 4.30 25.94 9.67
CA GLU A 112 4.73 25.33 8.42
C GLU A 112 3.86 24.13 8.06
N GLU A 113 3.17 24.22 6.92
CA GLU A 113 2.49 23.07 6.37
C GLU A 113 3.48 22.19 5.59
N VAL A 114 3.46 20.90 5.90
CA VAL A 114 4.23 19.88 5.20
C VAL A 114 3.29 18.74 4.81
N PRO A 115 2.39 18.95 3.82
CA PRO A 115 1.37 17.96 3.46
C PRO A 115 1.98 16.62 3.09
N GLY A 116 1.41 15.54 3.64
CA GLY A 116 1.93 14.18 3.45
C GLY A 116 3.34 13.96 3.98
N GLY A 117 3.93 14.91 4.70
CA GLY A 117 5.34 14.89 5.10
C GLY A 117 6.28 15.17 3.94
N GLY A 118 5.82 15.77 2.83
CA GLY A 118 6.63 16.04 1.63
C GLY A 118 7.02 14.78 0.84
N ILE A 119 6.37 13.64 1.14
CA ILE A 119 6.63 12.36 0.50
C ILE A 119 5.37 11.52 0.47
N ILE A 120 5.10 10.89 -0.68
CA ILE A 120 3.99 9.96 -0.86
C ILE A 120 4.59 8.56 -0.81
N THR A 121 4.08 7.73 0.09
CA THR A 121 4.49 6.33 0.22
C THR A 121 3.28 5.45 0.12
N GLY A 122 3.41 4.28 -0.50
CA GLY A 122 2.30 3.35 -0.63
C GLY A 122 2.66 2.09 -1.39
N ILE A 123 1.70 1.17 -1.43
CA ILE A 123 1.84 -0.10 -2.15
C ILE A 123 0.99 -0.03 -3.41
N GLY A 124 1.63 -0.22 -4.55
CA GLY A 124 0.98 -0.26 -5.87
C GLY A 124 1.49 -1.43 -6.69
N ARG A 125 0.71 -1.87 -7.67
CA ARG A 125 1.13 -2.95 -8.58
C ARG A 125 1.86 -2.36 -9.77
N VAL A 126 3.06 -2.85 -10.07
CA VAL A 126 3.87 -2.42 -11.20
C VAL A 126 4.32 -3.65 -11.96
N SER A 127 3.91 -3.77 -13.23
CA SER A 127 4.21 -4.94 -14.07
C SER A 127 3.82 -6.28 -13.41
N GLY A 128 2.67 -6.30 -12.73
CA GLY A 128 2.14 -7.47 -12.02
C GLY A 128 2.69 -7.68 -10.59
N VAL A 129 3.69 -6.90 -10.17
CA VAL A 129 4.38 -7.05 -8.88
C VAL A 129 3.91 -5.98 -7.88
N GLU A 130 3.56 -6.38 -6.66
CA GLU A 130 3.28 -5.42 -5.57
C GLU A 130 4.60 -4.78 -5.12
N CYS A 131 4.70 -3.46 -5.27
CA CYS A 131 5.90 -2.69 -4.94
C CYS A 131 5.59 -1.63 -3.89
N MET A 132 6.54 -1.42 -2.98
CA MET A 132 6.57 -0.22 -2.15
C MET A 132 7.06 0.94 -3.02
N ILE A 133 6.22 1.94 -3.22
CA ILE A 133 6.55 3.15 -3.98
C ILE A 133 6.76 4.30 -3.00
N ILE A 134 7.85 5.04 -3.18
CA ILE A 134 8.27 6.16 -2.34
C ILE A 134 8.58 7.32 -3.27
N ALA A 135 7.72 8.34 -3.29
CA ALA A 135 7.82 9.47 -4.21
C ALA A 135 7.92 10.79 -3.45
N ASN A 136 9.00 11.53 -3.67
CA ASN A 136 9.15 12.86 -3.08
C ASN A 136 8.18 13.85 -3.74
N ASP A 137 7.62 14.75 -2.93
CA ASP A 137 6.81 15.86 -3.45
C ASP A 137 7.65 17.14 -3.47
N ALA A 138 8.25 17.42 -4.63
CA ALA A 138 9.06 18.63 -4.84
C ALA A 138 8.27 19.93 -4.67
N THR A 139 6.93 19.90 -4.72
CA THR A 139 6.10 21.08 -4.49
C THR A 139 6.08 21.46 -3.01
N VAL A 140 6.22 20.49 -2.10
CA VAL A 140 6.26 20.73 -0.65
C VAL A 140 7.66 21.12 -0.23
N LYS A 141 7.90 22.41 0.01
CA LYS A 141 9.20 22.94 0.50
C LYS A 141 10.40 22.50 -0.36
N GLY A 142 10.21 22.37 -1.67
CA GLY A 142 11.25 21.90 -2.59
C GLY A 142 11.59 20.40 -2.45
N GLY A 143 10.70 19.60 -1.84
CA GLY A 143 10.95 18.19 -1.55
C GLY A 143 11.96 17.97 -0.41
N ALA A 144 12.20 18.99 0.42
CA ALA A 144 13.16 18.90 1.51
C ALA A 144 12.70 17.90 2.58
N TYR A 145 13.64 17.13 3.13
CA TYR A 145 13.37 16.18 4.20
C TYR A 145 13.23 16.89 5.54
N TYR A 146 12.00 16.93 6.03
CA TYR A 146 11.70 17.22 7.42
C TYR A 146 11.90 15.95 8.29
N PRO A 147 11.96 16.08 9.63
CA PRO A 147 12.02 14.91 10.52
C PRO A 147 10.91 13.89 10.26
N VAL A 148 9.69 14.34 9.96
CA VAL A 148 8.56 13.45 9.63
C VAL A 148 8.74 12.77 8.28
N THR A 149 9.39 13.40 7.31
CA THR A 149 9.71 12.83 6.00
C THR A 149 10.62 11.61 6.17
N VAL A 150 11.68 11.77 6.97
CA VAL A 150 12.60 10.66 7.30
C VAL A 150 11.83 9.53 7.95
N LYS A 151 11.06 9.82 9.00
CA LYS A 151 10.27 8.82 9.72
C LYS A 151 9.30 8.07 8.80
N LYS A 152 8.60 8.79 7.91
CA LYS A 152 7.65 8.20 6.95
C LYS A 152 8.35 7.30 5.94
N GLN A 153 9.51 7.70 5.42
CA GLN A 153 10.31 6.88 4.52
C GLN A 153 10.83 5.62 5.21
N LEU A 154 11.39 5.73 6.41
CA LEU A 154 11.87 4.57 7.17
C LEU A 154 10.73 3.59 7.48
N ARG A 155 9.54 4.11 7.80
CA ARG A 155 8.36 3.25 7.98
C ARG A 155 7.96 2.52 6.71
N ALA A 156 8.02 3.18 5.55
CA ALA A 156 7.76 2.55 4.26
C ALA A 156 8.78 1.43 3.95
N GLN A 157 10.07 1.67 4.21
CA GLN A 157 11.11 0.64 4.06
C GLN A 157 10.95 -0.52 5.03
N GLU A 158 10.51 -0.26 6.26
CA GLU A 158 10.22 -1.31 7.25
C GLU A 158 9.09 -2.22 6.76
N ILE A 159 7.99 -1.64 6.27
CA ILE A 159 6.87 -2.39 5.68
C ILE A 159 7.36 -3.20 4.48
N ALA A 160 8.16 -2.59 3.60
CA ALA A 160 8.71 -3.29 2.43
C ALA A 160 9.60 -4.47 2.84
N MET A 161 10.45 -4.31 3.85
CA MET A 161 11.32 -5.37 4.35
C MET A 161 10.53 -6.51 5.01
N GLN A 162 9.51 -6.19 5.81
CA GLN A 162 8.67 -7.18 6.50
C GLN A 162 7.82 -7.99 5.51
N ASN A 163 7.35 -7.35 4.43
CA ASN A 163 6.45 -7.96 3.45
C ASN A 163 7.15 -8.40 2.15
N ARG A 164 8.50 -8.28 2.08
CA ARG A 164 9.32 -8.59 0.90
C ARG A 164 8.84 -7.90 -0.39
N LEU A 165 8.51 -6.61 -0.28
CA LEU A 165 8.07 -5.78 -1.40
C LEU A 165 9.28 -5.11 -2.05
N PRO A 166 9.51 -5.27 -3.38
CA PRO A 166 10.47 -4.44 -4.11
C PRO A 166 10.19 -2.95 -3.88
N CYS A 167 11.24 -2.16 -3.71
CA CYS A 167 11.12 -0.72 -3.47
C CYS A 167 11.40 0.08 -4.75
N ILE A 168 10.53 1.03 -5.06
CA ILE A 168 10.69 2.00 -6.14
C ILE A 168 10.76 3.40 -5.52
N TYR A 169 11.87 4.09 -5.72
CA TYR A 169 12.07 5.46 -5.25
C TYR A 169 11.96 6.41 -6.43
N LEU A 170 10.91 7.24 -6.46
CA LEU A 170 10.77 8.37 -7.38
C LEU A 170 11.36 9.61 -6.70
N VAL A 171 12.65 9.83 -6.94
CA VAL A 171 13.44 10.82 -6.21
C VAL A 171 13.41 12.15 -6.93
N ASP A 172 12.99 13.17 -6.18
CA ASP A 172 12.88 14.57 -6.61
C ASP A 172 12.89 15.44 -5.34
N SER A 173 14.09 15.65 -4.78
CA SER A 173 14.27 16.23 -3.44
C SER A 173 15.43 17.22 -3.40
N GLY A 174 15.19 18.40 -2.82
CA GLY A 174 16.22 19.40 -2.53
C GLY A 174 17.15 19.08 -1.35
N GLY A 175 17.09 17.88 -0.76
CA GLY A 175 17.96 17.46 0.35
C GLY A 175 17.30 17.61 1.73
N ALA A 176 18.11 17.79 2.78
CA ALA A 176 17.61 17.91 4.15
C ALA A 176 17.11 19.33 4.46
N TYR A 177 16.06 19.45 5.28
CA TYR A 177 15.61 20.74 5.78
C TYR A 177 16.58 21.28 6.84
N LEU A 178 17.49 22.16 6.41
CA LEU A 178 18.62 22.64 7.22
C LEU A 178 18.23 23.23 8.59
N PRO A 179 17.15 24.01 8.75
CA PRO A 179 16.75 24.53 10.06
C PRO A 179 16.46 23.43 11.10
N ARG A 180 16.19 22.20 10.67
CA ARG A 180 15.93 21.04 11.54
C ARG A 180 16.95 19.92 11.34
N GLN A 181 18.14 20.22 10.84
CA GLN A 181 19.16 19.21 10.51
C GLN A 181 19.50 18.25 11.67
N ALA A 182 19.45 18.73 12.92
CA ALA A 182 19.78 17.92 14.11
C ALA A 182 18.77 16.77 14.31
N ASP A 183 17.52 16.97 13.88
CA ASP A 183 16.43 16.00 13.94
C ASP A 183 16.28 15.20 12.64
N VAL A 184 17.18 15.44 11.67
CA VAL A 184 17.13 14.82 10.33
C VAL A 184 18.39 14.01 10.04
N PHE A 185 19.55 14.36 10.58
CA PHE A 185 20.84 13.82 10.13
C PHE A 185 21.55 12.85 11.09
N PRO A 186 21.84 13.20 12.37
CA PRO A 186 22.89 12.53 13.13
C PRO A 186 22.53 11.18 13.76
N ASP A 187 21.27 10.94 14.12
CA ASP A 187 20.89 9.78 14.95
C ASP A 187 20.73 8.48 14.15
N ARG A 188 20.69 7.35 14.84
CA ARG A 188 20.57 6.00 14.25
C ARG A 188 19.38 5.86 13.32
N ASP A 189 18.25 6.44 13.69
CA ASP A 189 16.98 6.35 12.96
C ASP A 189 16.70 7.64 12.15
N HIS A 190 17.76 8.39 11.82
CA HIS A 190 17.72 9.58 10.96
C HIS A 190 18.06 9.23 9.50
N PHE A 191 18.27 10.24 8.65
CA PHE A 191 18.32 10.12 7.19
C PHE A 191 19.25 9.00 6.68
N GLY A 192 20.44 8.85 7.31
CA GLY A 192 21.41 7.81 6.96
C GLY A 192 20.88 6.38 7.07
N ARG A 193 19.87 6.14 7.91
CA ARG A 193 19.21 4.82 8.06
C ARG A 193 18.56 4.35 6.77
N THR A 194 18.15 5.27 5.89
CA THR A 194 17.61 4.96 4.57
C THR A 194 18.56 4.07 3.77
N PHE A 195 19.84 4.44 3.73
CA PHE A 195 20.86 3.72 2.96
C PHE A 195 21.21 2.38 3.60
N TYR A 196 21.28 2.33 4.93
CA TYR A 196 21.43 1.08 5.66
C TYR A 196 20.30 0.10 5.33
N ASN A 197 19.05 0.55 5.38
CA ASN A 197 17.89 -0.28 5.05
C ASN A 197 17.91 -0.74 3.59
N GLN A 198 18.31 0.12 2.64
CA GLN A 198 18.47 -0.26 1.22
C GLN A 198 19.49 -1.38 1.06
N ALA A 199 20.65 -1.28 1.70
CA ALA A 199 21.68 -2.32 1.66
C ALA A 199 21.19 -3.64 2.29
N ILE A 200 20.50 -3.57 3.43
CA ILE A 200 19.92 -4.75 4.10
C ILE A 200 18.80 -5.40 3.26
N MET A 201 17.94 -4.61 2.62
CA MET A 201 16.90 -5.15 1.74
C MET A 201 17.51 -5.79 0.49
N SER A 202 18.52 -5.14 -0.11
CA SER A 202 19.25 -5.69 -1.24
C SER A 202 19.89 -7.04 -0.90
N SER A 203 20.55 -7.17 0.25
CA SER A 203 21.15 -8.45 0.70
C SER A 203 20.12 -9.55 0.97
N LYS A 204 18.85 -9.19 1.18
CA LYS A 204 17.71 -10.12 1.31
C LYS A 204 17.00 -10.43 -0.02
N ASN A 205 17.59 -10.02 -1.15
CA ASN A 205 17.03 -10.09 -2.49
C ASN A 205 15.69 -9.34 -2.62
N ILE A 206 15.56 -8.20 -1.95
CA ILE A 206 14.44 -7.27 -2.12
C ILE A 206 14.95 -6.11 -2.98
N ALA A 207 14.54 -6.10 -4.26
CA ALA A 207 15.07 -5.18 -5.24
C ALA A 207 14.84 -3.71 -4.85
N GLN A 208 15.86 -2.88 -5.08
CA GLN A 208 15.83 -1.43 -4.87
C GLN A 208 15.98 -0.75 -6.24
N VAL A 209 14.94 -0.06 -6.69
CA VAL A 209 14.91 0.63 -7.98
C VAL A 209 14.74 2.12 -7.74
N LYS A 210 15.59 2.96 -8.32
CA LYS A 210 15.53 4.42 -8.18
C LYS A 210 15.34 5.06 -9.55
N ALA A 211 14.35 5.94 -9.65
CA ALA A 211 14.18 6.85 -10.77
C ALA A 211 14.42 8.27 -10.26
N ALA A 212 15.51 8.90 -10.69
CA ALA A 212 15.73 10.33 -10.48
C ALA A 212 14.96 11.08 -11.58
N THR A 213 13.91 11.80 -11.20
CA THR A 213 12.97 12.43 -12.15
C THR A 213 13.02 13.94 -12.01
N GLY A 214 13.21 14.63 -13.14
CA GLY A 214 13.22 16.09 -13.22
C GLY A 214 14.38 16.78 -12.52
N GLU A 215 15.57 16.15 -12.52
CA GLU A 215 16.84 16.80 -12.20
C GLU A 215 17.27 17.64 -13.42
N GLU A 216 17.09 18.96 -13.35
CA GLU A 216 17.70 19.90 -14.31
C GLU A 216 19.08 20.28 -13.79
N VAL A 217 20.10 19.69 -14.41
CA VAL A 217 21.49 19.86 -14.02
C VAL A 217 22.24 20.37 -15.25
N SER A 218 22.90 21.52 -15.16
CA SER A 218 23.66 22.07 -16.29
C SER A 218 24.85 21.16 -16.63
N ALA A 219 25.43 21.31 -17.83
CA ALA A 219 26.59 20.52 -18.25
C ALA A 219 27.85 20.78 -17.38
N GLU A 220 27.87 21.90 -16.66
CA GLU A 220 28.94 22.30 -15.73
C GLU A 220 28.74 21.73 -14.32
N ASP A 221 27.53 21.25 -14.00
CA ASP A 221 27.18 20.72 -12.69
C ASP A 221 27.61 19.25 -12.55
N LEU A 222 28.20 18.93 -11.40
CA LEU A 222 28.88 17.67 -11.06
C LEU A 222 27.97 16.43 -10.93
N GLY A 223 26.75 16.43 -11.44
CA GLY A 223 25.76 15.39 -11.14
C GLY A 223 24.66 15.12 -12.18
N GLY A 224 24.77 15.63 -13.40
CA GLY A 224 23.72 15.47 -14.40
C GLY A 224 23.57 14.04 -14.93
N ALA A 225 22.43 13.76 -15.57
CA ALA A 225 22.15 12.43 -16.14
C ALA A 225 23.20 11.97 -17.17
N ASP A 226 23.76 12.90 -17.96
CA ASP A 226 24.83 12.59 -18.92
C ASP A 226 26.12 12.11 -18.23
N LEU A 227 26.55 12.83 -17.18
CA LEU A 227 27.72 12.44 -16.37
C LEU A 227 27.53 11.04 -15.78
N HIS A 228 26.38 10.79 -15.14
CA HIS A 228 26.17 9.54 -14.41
C HIS A 228 25.86 8.33 -15.30
N CYS A 229 25.28 8.53 -16.49
CA CYS A 229 25.02 7.44 -17.44
C CYS A 229 26.20 7.17 -18.38
N ARG A 230 27.02 8.18 -18.75
CA ARG A 230 28.11 8.00 -19.73
C ARG A 230 29.51 7.91 -19.13
N LYS A 231 29.76 8.58 -17.99
CA LYS A 231 31.12 8.70 -17.43
C LYS A 231 31.29 7.94 -16.12
N SER A 232 30.45 8.22 -15.11
CA SER A 232 30.66 7.65 -13.77
C SER A 232 30.05 6.27 -13.58
N GLY A 233 28.99 5.92 -14.35
CA GLY A 233 28.26 4.66 -14.19
C GLY A 233 27.43 4.58 -12.90
N VAL A 234 27.09 5.72 -12.29
CA VAL A 234 26.25 5.77 -11.08
C VAL A 234 24.77 5.54 -11.44
N SER A 235 24.38 5.79 -12.69
CA SER A 235 23.03 5.55 -13.20
C SER A 235 23.07 4.58 -14.38
N ASP A 236 22.16 3.61 -14.35
CA ASP A 236 22.15 2.49 -15.33
C ASP A 236 21.35 2.79 -16.59
N HIS A 237 20.37 3.70 -16.50
CA HIS A 237 19.43 4.00 -17.57
C HIS A 237 19.26 5.52 -17.74
N TRP A 238 19.40 5.99 -18.99
CA TRP A 238 19.18 7.38 -19.35
C TRP A 238 17.76 7.58 -19.88
N ALA A 239 16.96 8.40 -19.21
CA ALA A 239 15.60 8.74 -19.59
C ALA A 239 15.54 10.10 -20.28
N LEU A 240 14.54 10.29 -21.14
CA LEU A 240 14.32 11.53 -21.91
C LEU A 240 13.49 12.54 -21.11
N ASP A 241 12.52 12.01 -20.37
CA ASP A 241 11.54 12.75 -19.57
C ASP A 241 11.00 11.81 -18.48
N ASP A 242 10.09 12.33 -17.65
CA ASP A 242 9.46 11.56 -16.58
C ASP A 242 8.72 10.32 -17.11
N HIS A 243 7.99 10.42 -18.23
CA HIS A 243 7.26 9.27 -18.81
C HIS A 243 8.21 8.14 -19.23
N HIS A 244 9.33 8.48 -19.87
CA HIS A 244 10.35 7.51 -20.25
C HIS A 244 11.00 6.88 -19.01
N ALA A 245 11.28 7.66 -17.96
CA ALA A 245 11.82 7.14 -16.70
C ALA A 245 10.88 6.14 -16.03
N LEU A 246 9.57 6.43 -15.98
CA LEU A 246 8.56 5.53 -15.45
C LEU A 246 8.44 4.25 -16.29
N HIS A 247 8.49 4.36 -17.63
CA HIS A 247 8.51 3.20 -18.52
C HIS A 247 9.73 2.29 -18.28
N LEU A 248 10.92 2.87 -18.14
CA LEU A 248 12.14 2.11 -17.83
C LEU A 248 12.04 1.44 -16.46
N THR A 249 11.47 2.13 -15.47
CA THR A 249 11.20 1.58 -14.13
C THR A 249 10.28 0.35 -14.23
N ARG A 250 9.18 0.44 -14.98
CA ARG A 250 8.27 -0.69 -15.24
C ARG A 250 8.99 -1.87 -15.92
N LYS A 251 9.90 -1.59 -16.86
CA LYS A 251 10.74 -2.61 -17.50
C LYS A 251 11.68 -3.29 -16.52
N VAL A 252 12.32 -2.55 -15.62
CA VAL A 252 13.17 -3.15 -14.57
C VAL A 252 12.34 -4.08 -13.69
N VAL A 253 11.18 -3.61 -13.20
CA VAL A 253 10.29 -4.41 -12.34
C VAL A 253 9.82 -5.69 -13.03
N ARG A 254 9.46 -5.60 -14.31
CA ARG A 254 9.04 -6.77 -15.12
C ARG A 254 10.11 -7.87 -15.19
N ASN A 255 11.39 -7.50 -15.11
CA ASN A 255 12.52 -8.41 -15.23
C ASN A 255 13.09 -8.87 -13.87
N LEU A 256 12.43 -8.56 -12.74
CA LEU A 256 12.89 -8.98 -11.41
C LEU A 256 12.81 -10.50 -11.17
N ASN A 257 12.17 -11.26 -12.07
CA ASN A 257 11.84 -12.67 -11.86
C ASN A 257 11.15 -12.91 -10.51
N TYR A 258 10.29 -11.95 -10.11
CA TYR A 258 9.63 -11.95 -8.82
C TYR A 258 8.56 -13.04 -8.78
N GLN A 259 8.61 -13.90 -7.75
CA GLN A 259 7.58 -14.89 -7.48
C GLN A 259 7.09 -14.77 -6.04
N LYS A 260 5.81 -14.39 -5.88
CA LYS A 260 5.15 -14.42 -4.58
C LYS A 260 4.82 -15.86 -4.23
N LYS A 261 5.53 -16.42 -3.25
CA LYS A 261 5.23 -17.73 -2.68
C LYS A 261 4.31 -17.53 -1.47
N LEU A 262 3.07 -18.00 -1.58
CA LEU A 262 2.11 -18.02 -0.50
C LEU A 262 2.11 -19.44 0.08
N ASP A 263 2.59 -19.58 1.33
CA ASP A 263 2.65 -20.88 2.03
C ASP A 263 1.38 -21.13 2.84
N VAL A 264 0.25 -20.93 2.18
CA VAL A 264 -1.08 -20.87 2.79
C VAL A 264 -2.12 -21.35 1.80
N THR A 265 -3.15 -22.04 2.30
CA THR A 265 -4.32 -22.41 1.49
C THR A 265 -5.13 -21.16 1.20
N ILE A 266 -5.56 -21.01 -0.05
CA ILE A 266 -6.26 -19.82 -0.52
C ILE A 266 -7.62 -20.24 -1.08
N GLU A 267 -8.69 -19.64 -0.54
CA GLU A 267 -10.06 -19.84 -1.02
C GLU A 267 -10.47 -18.74 -2.02
N PRO A 268 -11.49 -18.99 -2.87
CA PRO A 268 -12.10 -17.93 -3.67
C PRO A 268 -12.62 -16.81 -2.78
N SER A 269 -12.35 -15.56 -3.16
CA SER A 269 -12.89 -14.41 -2.43
C SER A 269 -14.40 -14.26 -2.65
N GLU A 270 -15.12 -13.90 -1.58
CA GLU A 270 -16.56 -13.67 -1.52
C GLU A 270 -16.85 -12.38 -0.75
N GLU A 271 -17.72 -11.52 -1.29
CA GLU A 271 -18.12 -10.29 -0.58
C GLU A 271 -18.75 -10.62 0.80
N PRO A 272 -18.53 -9.78 1.82
CA PRO A 272 -19.27 -9.86 3.08
C PRO A 272 -20.79 -9.83 2.84
N LEU A 273 -21.56 -10.52 3.68
CA LEU A 273 -23.03 -10.56 3.56
C LEU A 273 -23.70 -9.21 3.84
N PHE A 274 -23.02 -8.35 4.59
CA PHE A 274 -23.54 -7.07 5.04
C PHE A 274 -22.73 -5.92 4.45
N PRO A 275 -23.38 -4.83 4.00
CA PRO A 275 -22.71 -3.65 3.49
C PRO A 275 -21.75 -3.01 4.50
N ALA A 276 -20.56 -2.59 4.03
CA ALA A 276 -19.56 -1.95 4.88
C ALA A 276 -19.96 -0.55 5.38
N ASP A 277 -20.86 0.15 4.69
CA ASP A 277 -21.34 1.47 5.11
C ASP A 277 -22.24 1.41 6.36
N GLU A 278 -22.81 0.25 6.66
CA GLU A 278 -23.55 0.03 7.90
C GLU A 278 -22.67 0.19 9.15
N LEU A 279 -21.33 0.06 9.02
CA LEU A 279 -20.38 0.31 10.11
C LEU A 279 -20.53 1.71 10.72
N TYR A 280 -20.97 2.70 9.94
CA TYR A 280 -21.17 4.06 10.44
C TYR A 280 -22.25 4.14 11.53
N GLY A 281 -23.35 3.39 11.35
CA GLY A 281 -24.44 3.33 12.33
C GLY A 281 -24.15 2.37 13.49
N ILE A 282 -23.33 1.33 13.26
CA ILE A 282 -22.97 0.33 14.28
C ILE A 282 -21.94 0.90 15.27
N VAL A 283 -20.82 1.43 14.77
CA VAL A 283 -19.72 1.92 15.61
C VAL A 283 -20.04 3.31 16.17
N GLY A 284 -20.55 4.21 15.32
CA GLY A 284 -20.84 5.60 15.70
C GLY A 284 -19.60 6.39 16.12
N ALA A 285 -19.79 7.67 16.44
CA ALA A 285 -18.70 8.59 16.81
C ALA A 285 -18.49 8.70 18.34
N ASN A 286 -19.39 8.17 19.16
CA ASN A 286 -19.37 8.34 20.61
C ASN A 286 -18.56 7.23 21.28
N LEU A 287 -17.35 7.56 21.73
CA LEU A 287 -16.41 6.63 22.38
C LEU A 287 -16.90 6.02 23.70
N LYS A 288 -17.99 6.55 24.30
CA LYS A 288 -18.58 5.99 25.53
C LYS A 288 -19.61 4.90 25.26
N ARG A 289 -20.06 4.73 24.01
CA ARG A 289 -21.05 3.72 23.64
C ARG A 289 -20.32 2.43 23.25
N SER A 290 -20.77 1.31 23.80
CA SER A 290 -20.34 -0.01 23.36
C SER A 290 -21.18 -0.49 22.17
N PHE A 291 -20.59 -1.37 21.37
CA PHE A 291 -21.23 -2.10 20.28
C PHE A 291 -20.66 -3.52 20.26
N ASP A 292 -21.34 -4.45 19.61
CA ASP A 292 -20.79 -5.80 19.42
C ASP A 292 -19.77 -5.80 18.28
N VAL A 293 -18.51 -6.14 18.59
CA VAL A 293 -17.43 -6.21 17.58
C VAL A 293 -17.69 -7.27 16.51
N ARG A 294 -18.53 -8.28 16.79
CA ARG A 294 -18.92 -9.29 15.80
C ARG A 294 -19.64 -8.67 14.61
N GLU A 295 -20.39 -7.60 14.80
CA GLU A 295 -21.03 -6.84 13.72
C GLU A 295 -20.00 -6.15 12.82
N VAL A 296 -18.85 -5.75 13.37
CA VAL A 296 -17.74 -5.20 12.58
C VAL A 296 -17.04 -6.31 11.81
N ILE A 297 -16.72 -7.43 12.46
CA ILE A 297 -16.07 -8.59 11.83
C ILE A 297 -16.91 -9.09 10.64
N ALA A 298 -18.23 -9.18 10.80
CA ALA A 298 -19.16 -9.63 9.77
C ALA A 298 -19.14 -8.78 8.48
N ARG A 299 -18.73 -7.51 8.56
CA ARG A 299 -18.65 -6.58 7.40
C ARG A 299 -17.26 -6.48 6.79
N ILE A 300 -16.29 -7.22 7.34
CA ILE A 300 -14.88 -7.21 6.92
C ILE A 300 -14.46 -8.56 6.34
N VAL A 301 -14.93 -9.68 6.91
CA VAL A 301 -14.50 -11.03 6.49
C VAL A 301 -15.36 -11.58 5.35
N ASP A 302 -14.74 -12.32 4.43
CA ASP A 302 -15.43 -12.87 3.26
C ASP A 302 -16.63 -13.76 3.64
N GLY A 303 -17.76 -13.51 2.98
CA GLY A 303 -19.04 -14.17 3.26
C GLY A 303 -19.51 -14.07 4.72
N SER A 304 -18.98 -13.10 5.48
CA SER A 304 -19.20 -12.95 6.92
C SER A 304 -18.90 -14.21 7.74
N ARG A 305 -18.01 -15.09 7.26
CA ARG A 305 -17.66 -16.36 7.89
C ARG A 305 -16.54 -16.20 8.92
N PHE A 306 -16.82 -16.58 10.16
CA PHE A 306 -15.84 -16.53 11.24
C PHE A 306 -16.06 -17.63 12.27
N THR A 307 -15.04 -18.45 12.50
CA THR A 307 -15.09 -19.51 13.52
C THR A 307 -14.55 -18.96 14.83
N GLU A 308 -15.45 -18.56 15.73
CA GLU A 308 -15.06 -18.02 17.03
C GLU A 308 -14.42 -19.09 17.93
N PHE A 309 -13.25 -18.76 18.48
CA PHE A 309 -12.54 -19.58 19.45
C PHE A 309 -12.96 -19.17 20.86
N LYS A 310 -13.35 -20.15 21.69
CA LYS A 310 -13.81 -19.92 23.07
C LYS A 310 -14.96 -18.90 23.18
N ALA A 311 -15.95 -18.98 22.30
CA ALA A 311 -17.08 -18.04 22.24
C ALA A 311 -17.82 -17.79 23.58
N PHE A 312 -17.77 -18.73 24.52
CA PHE A 312 -18.41 -18.63 25.84
C PHE A 312 -17.45 -18.37 27.00
N TYR A 313 -16.20 -17.95 26.74
CA TYR A 313 -15.19 -17.69 27.76
C TYR A 313 -14.36 -16.44 27.44
N GLY A 314 -14.34 -15.47 28.36
CA GLY A 314 -13.60 -14.21 28.16
C GLY A 314 -14.29 -13.28 27.16
N ASP A 315 -15.55 -12.97 27.39
CA ASP A 315 -16.47 -12.20 26.53
C ASP A 315 -15.98 -10.78 26.14
N THR A 316 -14.99 -10.24 26.85
CA THR A 316 -14.33 -8.97 26.51
C THR A 316 -13.36 -9.04 25.33
N LEU A 317 -13.02 -10.24 24.83
CA LEU A 317 -12.11 -10.45 23.70
C LEU A 317 -12.66 -11.51 22.73
N VAL A 318 -13.05 -11.07 21.52
CA VAL A 318 -13.44 -11.99 20.44
C VAL A 318 -12.19 -12.47 19.71
N THR A 319 -12.02 -13.79 19.61
CA THR A 319 -10.93 -14.43 18.87
C THR A 319 -11.49 -15.49 17.94
N GLY A 320 -10.83 -15.78 16.84
CA GLY A 320 -11.31 -16.78 15.90
C GLY A 320 -10.52 -16.82 14.61
N ILE A 321 -10.98 -17.67 13.69
CA ILE A 321 -10.32 -17.95 12.42
C ILE A 321 -11.26 -17.55 11.28
N LYS A 322 -10.72 -16.90 10.26
CA LYS A 322 -11.37 -16.70 8.96
C LYS A 322 -10.58 -17.41 7.86
N PRO A 323 -11.22 -17.81 6.75
CA PRO A 323 -10.51 -18.29 5.57
C PRO A 323 -9.51 -17.24 5.05
N LEU A 324 -8.40 -17.73 4.47
CA LEU A 324 -7.46 -16.87 3.77
C LEU A 324 -7.82 -16.81 2.28
N GLU A 325 -7.89 -15.60 1.74
CA GLU A 325 -8.60 -15.33 0.50
C GLU A 325 -7.65 -15.12 -0.67
N LYS A 326 -8.08 -15.54 -1.87
CA LYS A 326 -7.42 -15.18 -3.11
C LYS A 326 -7.95 -13.82 -3.50
N HIS A 327 -7.23 -12.76 -3.17
CA HIS A 327 -7.51 -11.48 -3.81
C HIS A 327 -7.42 -11.67 -5.33
N LYS A 328 -8.57 -11.58 -6.00
CA LYS A 328 -8.63 -11.34 -7.44
C LYS A 328 -8.26 -9.87 -7.64
N THR A 329 -6.97 -9.59 -7.72
CA THR A 329 -6.48 -8.33 -8.32
C THR A 329 -5.33 -8.66 -9.26
#